data_AF-A0A1I6V1I4-F1
#
_entry.id   AF-A0A1I6V1I4-F1
#
_cell.length_a   1.000
_cell.length_b   1.000
_cell.length_c   1.000
_cell.angle_alpha   90.00
_cell.angle_beta   90.00
_cell.angle_gamma   90.00
#
_symmetry.space_group_name_H-M   'P 1'
#
loop_
_entity.id
_entity.type
_entity.pdbx_description
1 polymer ?
#
loop_
_entity_poly.entity_id
_entity_poly.type
_entity_poly.pdbx_seq_one_letter_code
_entity_poly.pdbx_strand_id
1 'polypeptide(L)'
;MPFFNGVMTTHDLALDNLDVLRATHGNTSPDGGKIDYDLMYNHTNGFQDFVETFEQRSQEQHELKDRWELFFQVLKDQGSWWDKIVFKITELFVNADSWKEILQANFIRNLSALIKNPPQTIKNYEEHQTKIDSWVLEGKKLLFVAHSQGNLFVNTAYTYTTSKVSSDSVKVIHIAPASPIINGPHVLADQDLVINGLRSFGTVPPVTHSIPIYKPLMNNHGRDFLGHGLIETYMNPAFGMYESIKGHVDQALTELKAPPTQASQGFFTATLSWDGVGDVDLHTNEPTGSHVYYRSKQGASGYLDVDNTQGFGPEHYFASCDKTKLSTGVYNISLANYARAEGIKATLQFPLMLLVF
;
A
#
# COMPACT_ATOMS: atom_id res chain seq x y z
N MET A 1 6.29 -1.01 -9.01
CA MET A 1 5.47 0.15 -8.68
C MET A 1 4.59 -0.17 -7.48
N PRO A 2 5.13 -0.01 -6.26
CA PRO A 2 4.37 -0.26 -5.03
C PRO A 2 3.26 0.77 -4.78
N PHE A 3 2.09 0.31 -4.34
CA PHE A 3 0.93 1.16 -4.01
C PHE A 3 0.64 1.15 -2.50
N PHE A 4 0.47 2.32 -1.90
CA PHE A 4 0.11 2.51 -0.50
C PHE A 4 -1.35 2.98 -0.39
N ASN A 5 -2.22 2.15 0.20
CA ASN A 5 -3.66 2.42 0.28
C ASN A 5 -4.04 3.48 1.32
N GLY A 6 -5.24 4.04 1.16
CA GLY A 6 -5.85 5.00 2.08
C GLY A 6 -6.49 4.36 3.32
N VAL A 7 -7.06 5.22 4.17
CA VAL A 7 -7.83 4.81 5.36
C VAL A 7 -9.07 4.04 4.95
N MET A 8 -9.45 3.03 5.73
CA MET A 8 -10.70 2.26 5.55
C MET A 8 -10.81 1.61 4.17
N THR A 9 -9.70 1.40 3.49
CA THR A 9 -9.64 0.61 2.26
C THR A 9 -9.48 -0.85 2.66
N THR A 10 -10.45 -1.71 2.31
CA THR A 10 -10.29 -3.16 2.50
C THR A 10 -9.14 -3.67 1.65
N HIS A 11 -8.61 -4.85 1.98
CA HIS A 11 -7.56 -5.47 1.18
C HIS A 11 -8.00 -5.64 -0.29
N ASP A 12 -9.23 -6.11 -0.53
CA ASP A 12 -9.77 -6.29 -1.89
C ASP A 12 -9.88 -4.96 -2.64
N LEU A 13 -10.39 -3.90 -2.00
CA LEU A 13 -10.46 -2.58 -2.62
C LEU A 13 -9.06 -1.99 -2.89
N ALA A 14 -8.08 -2.31 -2.04
CA ALA A 14 -6.69 -1.89 -2.24
C ALA A 14 -6.05 -2.62 -3.44
N LEU A 15 -6.43 -3.87 -3.69
CA LEU A 15 -6.07 -4.60 -4.91
C LEU A 15 -6.77 -4.03 -6.14
N ASP A 16 -8.07 -3.72 -6.08
CA ASP A 16 -8.79 -3.08 -7.17
C ASP A 16 -8.15 -1.74 -7.56
N ASN A 17 -7.76 -0.94 -6.56
CA ASN A 17 -7.00 0.30 -6.74
C ASN A 17 -5.67 0.08 -7.47
N LEU A 18 -4.91 -0.95 -7.08
CA LEU A 18 -3.66 -1.32 -7.73
C LEU A 18 -3.88 -1.81 -9.17
N ASP A 19 -4.95 -2.56 -9.41
CA ASP A 19 -5.30 -3.08 -10.73
C ASP A 19 -5.75 -1.96 -11.69
N VAL A 20 -6.41 -0.91 -11.20
CA VAL A 20 -6.70 0.29 -12.02
C VAL A 20 -5.41 1.00 -12.43
N LEU A 21 -4.42 1.13 -11.53
CA LEU A 21 -3.09 1.65 -11.91
C LEU A 21 -2.43 0.74 -12.96
N ARG A 22 -2.50 -0.58 -12.78
CA ARG A 22 -1.98 -1.55 -13.75
C ARG A 22 -2.66 -1.44 -15.11
N ALA A 23 -3.98 -1.31 -15.15
CA ALA A 23 -4.73 -1.14 -16.39
C ALA A 23 -4.38 0.17 -17.10
N THR A 24 -4.11 1.23 -16.33
CA THR A 24 -3.78 2.57 -16.86
C THR A 24 -2.38 2.62 -17.47
N HIS A 25 -1.39 1.97 -16.84
CA HIS A 25 0.03 2.08 -17.20
C HIS A 25 0.59 0.86 -17.92
N GLY A 26 -0.12 -0.27 -17.92
CA GLY A 26 0.33 -1.52 -18.51
C GLY A 26 1.48 -2.17 -17.74
N ASN A 27 2.07 -3.21 -18.33
CA ASN A 27 3.10 -4.03 -17.66
C ASN A 27 4.53 -3.78 -18.19
N THR A 28 4.72 -2.76 -19.01
CA THR A 28 5.99 -2.49 -19.70
C THR A 28 6.42 -1.06 -19.47
N SER A 29 7.64 -0.85 -18.97
CA SER A 29 8.21 0.46 -18.76
C SER A 29 8.70 1.07 -20.08
N PRO A 30 8.92 2.39 -20.15
CA PRO A 30 9.37 3.07 -21.36
C PRO A 30 10.68 2.53 -21.95
N ASP A 31 11.55 1.94 -21.13
CA ASP A 31 12.80 1.28 -21.53
C ASP A 31 12.64 -0.21 -21.88
N GLY A 32 11.40 -0.72 -21.99
CA GLY A 32 11.11 -2.11 -22.35
C GLY A 32 11.19 -3.11 -21.20
N GLY A 33 11.49 -2.66 -19.98
CA GLY A 33 11.46 -3.49 -18.77
C GLY A 33 10.05 -3.87 -18.35
N LYS A 34 9.93 -4.86 -17.46
CA LYS A 34 8.65 -5.24 -16.85
C LYS A 34 8.32 -4.30 -15.69
N ILE A 35 7.08 -3.84 -15.60
CA ILE A 35 6.55 -3.17 -14.41
C ILE A 35 5.89 -4.23 -13.51
N ASP A 36 6.49 -4.49 -12.36
CA ASP A 36 5.86 -5.28 -11.30
C ASP A 36 5.00 -4.37 -10.42
N TYR A 37 3.79 -4.79 -10.09
CA TYR A 37 2.83 -4.05 -9.25
C TYR A 37 2.68 -4.79 -7.94
N ASP A 38 2.86 -4.11 -6.82
CA ASP A 38 2.76 -4.72 -5.49
C ASP A 38 2.02 -3.79 -4.53
N LEU A 39 1.30 -4.38 -3.58
CA LEU A 39 0.54 -3.67 -2.57
C LEU A 39 1.37 -3.53 -1.29
N MET A 40 1.60 -2.29 -0.87
CA MET A 40 2.09 -1.93 0.47
C MET A 40 0.88 -1.66 1.35
N TYR A 41 0.25 -2.74 1.79
CA TYR A 41 -1.00 -2.62 2.54
C TYR A 41 -0.74 -2.00 3.90
N ASN A 42 -1.45 -0.91 4.18
CA ASN A 42 -1.47 -0.25 5.47
C ASN A 42 -2.59 -0.89 6.27
N HIS A 43 -2.25 -1.88 7.11
CA HIS A 43 -3.20 -2.48 8.04
C HIS A 43 -3.70 -1.39 8.99
N THR A 44 -4.87 -0.83 8.72
CA THR A 44 -5.53 0.07 9.65
C THR A 44 -6.30 -0.78 10.64
N ASN A 45 -5.73 -1.02 11.83
CA ASN A 45 -6.49 -1.56 12.97
C ASN A 45 -7.67 -0.63 13.37
N GLY A 46 -7.70 0.60 12.84
CA GLY A 46 -8.68 1.65 13.08
C GLY A 46 -10.09 1.42 12.53
N PHE A 47 -10.49 0.18 12.23
CA PHE A 47 -11.91 -0.18 12.12
C PHE A 47 -12.40 -0.96 13.34
N GLN A 48 -11.56 -1.81 13.98
CA GLN A 48 -11.97 -2.54 15.19
C GLN A 48 -12.12 -1.60 16.39
N ASP A 49 -11.10 -0.79 16.70
CA ASP A 49 -11.18 0.19 17.80
C ASP A 49 -12.25 1.28 17.53
N PHE A 50 -12.47 1.63 16.26
CA PHE A 50 -13.46 2.61 15.82
C PHE A 50 -14.90 2.07 15.94
N VAL A 51 -15.13 0.84 15.49
CA VAL A 51 -16.42 0.15 15.64
C VAL A 51 -16.69 -0.10 17.12
N GLU A 52 -15.73 -0.57 17.90
CA GLU A 52 -15.91 -0.87 19.33
C GLU A 52 -16.25 0.39 20.16
N THR A 53 -15.54 1.49 19.95
CA THR A 53 -15.81 2.77 20.65
C THR A 53 -17.16 3.37 20.24
N PHE A 54 -17.58 3.18 18.98
CA PHE A 54 -18.84 3.70 18.47
C PHE A 54 -20.03 2.82 18.85
N GLU A 55 -19.89 1.50 18.79
CA GLU A 55 -20.89 0.52 19.20
C GLU A 55 -21.20 0.68 20.70
N GLN A 56 -20.18 0.94 21.53
CA GLN A 56 -20.36 1.37 22.92
C GLN A 56 -21.20 2.66 23.04
N ARG A 57 -20.90 3.71 22.28
CA ARG A 57 -21.65 5.00 22.33
C ARG A 57 -23.05 4.93 21.69
N SER A 58 -23.24 4.10 20.68
CA SER A 58 -24.54 3.91 20.01
C SER A 58 -25.51 3.11 20.88
N GLN A 59 -25.02 2.30 21.82
CA GLN A 59 -25.85 1.67 22.85
C GLN A 59 -26.32 2.70 23.90
N GLU A 60 -25.57 3.78 24.10
CA GLU A 60 -25.93 4.87 25.04
C GLU A 60 -26.97 5.85 24.45
N GLN A 61 -27.05 6.00 23.12
CA GLN A 61 -28.01 6.89 22.45
C GLN A 61 -28.93 6.13 21.47
N HIS A 62 -30.17 5.89 21.89
CA HIS A 62 -31.13 5.02 21.19
C HIS A 62 -31.53 5.52 19.77
N GLU A 63 -31.43 6.82 19.48
CA GLU A 63 -31.80 7.39 18.17
C GLU A 63 -30.74 7.17 17.06
N LEU A 64 -29.50 6.87 17.43
CA LEU A 64 -28.38 6.67 16.48
C LEU A 64 -28.27 5.23 15.97
N LYS A 65 -28.85 4.27 16.69
CA LYS A 65 -28.75 2.84 16.43
C LYS A 65 -29.39 2.45 15.09
N ASP A 66 -30.64 2.84 14.86
CA ASP A 66 -31.42 2.45 13.67
C ASP A 66 -30.92 3.09 12.38
N ARG A 67 -30.23 4.23 12.50
CA ARG A 67 -29.72 5.02 11.36
C ARG A 67 -28.34 4.56 10.89
N TRP A 68 -27.61 3.87 11.77
CA TRP A 68 -26.23 3.46 11.56
C TRP A 68 -26.11 2.00 11.09
N GLU A 69 -27.02 1.12 11.51
CA GLU A 69 -27.17 -0.22 10.92
C GLU A 69 -27.39 -0.14 9.40
N LEU A 70 -28.15 0.85 8.92
CA LEU A 70 -28.39 1.11 7.51
C LEU A 70 -27.12 1.54 6.76
N PHE A 71 -26.27 2.36 7.38
CA PHE A 71 -24.99 2.82 6.81
C PHE A 71 -23.98 1.67 6.63
N PHE A 72 -23.96 0.71 7.57
CA PHE A 72 -23.07 -0.44 7.46
C PHE A 72 -23.64 -1.61 6.66
N GLN A 73 -24.97 -1.80 6.59
CA GLN A 73 -25.57 -2.72 5.63
C GLN A 73 -25.24 -2.32 4.19
N VAL A 74 -25.20 -1.02 3.93
CA VAL A 74 -24.78 -0.39 2.67
C VAL A 74 -23.33 -0.72 2.29
N LEU A 75 -22.40 -0.68 3.24
CA LEU A 75 -20.98 -1.01 2.99
C LEU A 75 -20.72 -2.52 2.88
N LYS A 76 -21.59 -3.36 3.47
CA LYS A 76 -21.42 -4.82 3.51
C LYS A 76 -22.06 -5.55 2.34
N ASP A 77 -23.14 -5.04 1.74
CA ASP A 77 -23.87 -5.72 0.65
C ASP A 77 -23.81 -4.91 -0.65
N GLN A 78 -22.71 -5.07 -1.41
CA GLN A 78 -22.45 -4.38 -2.68
C GLN A 78 -23.27 -4.95 -3.87
N GLY A 79 -24.53 -5.36 -3.68
CA GLY A 79 -25.30 -5.99 -4.76
C GLY A 79 -26.83 -5.93 -4.62
N SER A 80 -27.49 -5.47 -5.67
CA SER A 80 -28.93 -5.55 -6.01
C SER A 80 -29.96 -4.73 -5.21
N TRP A 81 -29.74 -4.37 -3.94
CA TRP A 81 -30.74 -3.59 -3.18
C TRP A 81 -30.66 -2.06 -3.43
N TRP A 82 -29.50 -1.58 -3.90
CA TRP A 82 -29.19 -0.16 -4.12
C TRP A 82 -30.14 0.58 -5.07
N ASP A 83 -30.69 -0.10 -6.07
CA ASP A 83 -31.59 0.50 -7.06
C ASP A 83 -32.93 0.96 -6.47
N LYS A 84 -33.35 0.39 -5.33
CA LYS A 84 -34.62 0.75 -4.65
C LYS A 84 -34.46 1.88 -3.64
N ILE A 85 -33.24 2.17 -3.21
CA ILE A 85 -32.93 3.17 -2.16
C ILE A 85 -32.92 4.60 -2.72
N VAL A 86 -32.56 4.76 -4.00
CA VAL A 86 -32.47 6.08 -4.68
C VAL A 86 -33.78 6.87 -4.60
N PHE A 87 -34.94 6.19 -4.50
CA PHE A 87 -36.25 6.83 -4.54
C PHE A 87 -36.74 7.40 -3.19
N LYS A 88 -36.18 6.96 -2.05
CA LYS A 88 -36.58 7.46 -0.71
C LYS A 88 -35.53 8.35 -0.03
N ILE A 89 -34.29 8.30 -0.52
CA ILE A 89 -33.21 9.14 -0.03
C ILE A 89 -33.40 10.62 -0.45
N THR A 90 -34.05 10.89 -1.58
CA THR A 90 -34.25 12.26 -2.07
C THR A 90 -35.06 13.13 -1.09
N GLU A 91 -36.00 12.56 -0.33
CA GLU A 91 -36.78 13.29 0.69
C GLU A 91 -35.99 13.58 1.97
N LEU A 92 -35.02 12.73 2.34
CA LEU A 92 -34.17 12.93 3.53
C LEU A 92 -33.04 13.95 3.29
N PHE A 93 -32.63 14.13 2.04
CA PHE A 93 -31.53 15.03 1.65
C PHE A 93 -31.93 16.50 1.45
N VAL A 94 -33.22 16.83 1.55
CA VAL A 94 -33.68 18.23 1.52
C VAL A 94 -33.22 18.99 2.79
N ASN A 95 -32.76 18.29 3.83
CA ASN A 95 -32.19 18.86 5.06
C ASN A 95 -30.70 18.46 5.27
N ALA A 96 -29.89 18.58 4.21
CA ALA A 96 -28.52 18.08 4.07
C ALA A 96 -27.45 18.64 5.05
N ASP A 97 -27.73 19.74 5.76
CA ASP A 97 -26.71 20.42 6.58
C ASP A 97 -26.38 19.63 7.85
N SER A 98 -27.38 19.04 8.49
CA SER A 98 -27.23 18.30 9.75
C SER A 98 -26.41 17.01 9.64
N TRP A 99 -26.48 16.32 8.50
CA TRP A 99 -25.81 15.03 8.30
C TRP A 99 -24.37 15.16 7.81
N LYS A 100 -24.08 16.19 7.01
CA LYS A 100 -22.70 16.53 6.62
C LYS A 100 -21.87 16.88 7.84
N GLU A 101 -22.40 17.71 8.74
CA GLU A 101 -21.67 18.18 9.93
C GLU A 101 -21.33 17.05 10.90
N ILE A 102 -22.25 16.09 11.14
CA ILE A 102 -22.06 15.02 12.14
C ILE A 102 -21.09 13.92 11.64
N LEU A 103 -21.22 13.49 10.37
CA LEU A 103 -20.29 12.54 9.76
C LEU A 103 -18.90 13.16 9.61
N GLN A 104 -18.82 14.40 9.10
CA GLN A 104 -17.54 15.07 8.87
C GLN A 104 -16.82 15.36 10.19
N ALA A 105 -17.47 15.91 11.21
CA ALA A 105 -16.74 16.32 12.42
C ALA A 105 -16.08 15.14 13.14
N ASN A 106 -16.77 14.01 13.29
CA ASN A 106 -16.23 12.86 14.00
C ASN A 106 -15.25 12.04 13.15
N PHE A 107 -15.55 11.83 11.86
CA PHE A 107 -14.64 11.15 10.93
C PHE A 107 -13.33 11.93 10.75
N ILE A 108 -13.41 13.25 10.52
CA ILE A 108 -12.24 14.11 10.34
C ILE A 108 -11.45 14.24 11.64
N ARG A 109 -12.11 14.32 12.81
CA ARG A 109 -11.41 14.33 14.11
C ARG A 109 -10.61 13.04 14.32
N ASN A 110 -11.18 11.89 13.98
CA ASN A 110 -10.50 10.60 14.12
C ASN A 110 -9.36 10.45 13.10
N LEU A 111 -9.58 10.86 11.85
CA LEU A 111 -8.52 10.90 10.83
C LEU A 111 -7.40 11.85 11.25
N SER A 112 -7.73 13.01 11.82
CA SER A 112 -6.76 13.95 12.37
C SER A 112 -5.99 13.36 13.56
N ALA A 113 -6.63 12.57 14.41
CA ALA A 113 -5.96 11.84 15.48
C ALA A 113 -4.98 10.80 14.92
N LEU A 114 -5.37 10.06 13.88
CA LEU A 114 -4.50 9.13 13.15
C LEU A 114 -3.38 9.84 12.37
N ILE A 115 -3.54 11.09 11.94
CA ILE A 115 -2.43 11.83 11.29
C ILE A 115 -1.45 12.37 12.33
N LYS A 116 -1.96 12.85 13.47
CA LYS A 116 -1.12 13.35 14.57
C LYS A 116 -0.34 12.22 15.26
N ASN A 117 -1.01 11.09 15.45
CA ASN A 117 -0.45 9.87 16.01
C ASN A 117 -0.78 8.72 15.05
N PRO A 118 -0.07 8.61 13.90
CA PRO A 118 -0.24 7.47 13.03
C PRO A 118 -0.03 6.22 13.87
N PRO A 119 -0.95 5.24 13.80
CA PRO A 119 -0.72 3.98 14.47
C PRO A 119 0.59 3.46 13.92
N GLN A 120 1.63 3.54 14.74
CA GLN A 120 2.85 2.82 14.53
C GLN A 120 2.52 1.36 14.82
N THR A 121 1.74 0.73 13.94
CA THR A 121 1.88 -0.71 13.81
C THR A 121 3.29 -0.88 13.27
N ILE A 122 4.27 -1.01 14.17
CA ILE A 122 5.68 -1.28 13.86
C ILE A 122 5.77 -2.33 12.75
N LYS A 123 4.88 -3.31 12.82
CA LYS A 123 4.59 -4.32 11.82
C LYS A 123 4.38 -3.80 10.38
N ASN A 124 3.57 -2.76 10.12
CA ASN A 124 3.39 -2.23 8.76
C ASN A 124 4.72 -1.67 8.22
N TYR A 125 5.45 -0.93 9.06
CA TYR A 125 6.73 -0.37 8.67
C TYR A 125 7.78 -1.47 8.44
N GLU A 126 7.81 -2.51 9.29
CA GLU A 126 8.67 -3.67 9.11
C GLU A 126 8.35 -4.42 7.80
N GLU A 127 7.07 -4.73 7.55
CA GLU A 127 6.62 -5.39 6.31
C GLU A 127 7.01 -4.57 5.06
N HIS A 128 6.80 -3.24 5.07
CA HIS A 128 7.18 -2.39 3.95
C HIS A 128 8.69 -2.31 3.78
N GLN A 129 9.45 -2.17 4.87
CA GLN A 129 10.91 -2.11 4.83
C GLN A 129 11.50 -3.41 4.28
N THR A 130 10.98 -4.56 4.68
CA THR A 130 11.37 -5.86 4.13
C THR A 130 11.16 -5.93 2.62
N LYS A 131 9.98 -5.54 2.12
CA LYS A 131 9.70 -5.52 0.67
C LYS A 131 10.64 -4.56 -0.07
N ILE A 132 10.88 -3.38 0.50
CA ILE A 132 11.82 -2.40 -0.07
C ILE A 132 13.23 -2.98 -0.15
N ASP A 133 13.68 -3.65 0.90
CA ASP A 133 15.01 -4.26 0.94
C ASP A 133 15.19 -5.30 -0.14
N SER A 134 14.19 -6.17 -0.30
CA SER A 134 14.15 -7.11 -1.43
C SER A 134 14.35 -6.41 -2.77
N TRP A 135 13.53 -5.40 -3.07
CA TRP A 135 13.58 -4.76 -4.38
C TRP A 135 14.85 -3.95 -4.60
N VAL A 136 15.38 -3.31 -3.55
CA VAL A 136 16.68 -2.63 -3.60
C VAL A 136 17.79 -3.64 -3.92
N LEU A 137 17.77 -4.82 -3.29
CA LEU A 137 18.74 -5.88 -3.53
C LEU A 137 18.61 -6.50 -4.92
N GLU A 138 17.39 -6.64 -5.43
CA GLU A 138 17.11 -7.05 -6.80
C GLU A 138 17.50 -5.98 -7.85
N GLY A 139 18.01 -4.83 -7.41
CA GLY A 139 18.42 -3.73 -8.28
C GLY A 139 17.24 -3.05 -8.97
N LYS A 140 16.04 -3.12 -8.39
CA LYS A 140 14.82 -2.57 -9.00
C LYS A 140 14.77 -1.05 -8.89
N LYS A 141 14.17 -0.45 -9.92
CA LYS A 141 13.69 0.94 -9.91
C LYS A 141 12.38 1.02 -9.12
N LEU A 142 12.27 1.95 -8.19
CA LEU A 142 11.12 2.03 -7.28
C LEU A 142 10.24 3.26 -7.56
N LEU A 143 9.04 3.04 -8.07
CA LEU A 143 8.00 4.08 -8.17
C LEU A 143 6.92 3.83 -7.12
N PHE A 144 6.88 4.64 -6.07
CA PHE A 144 5.83 4.57 -5.06
C PHE A 144 4.63 5.43 -5.44
N VAL A 145 3.43 4.88 -5.30
CA VAL A 145 2.17 5.61 -5.50
C VAL A 145 1.36 5.51 -4.23
N ALA A 146 0.85 6.62 -3.71
CA ALA A 146 0.13 6.63 -2.45
C ALA A 146 -1.18 7.42 -2.52
N HIS A 147 -2.22 6.89 -1.90
CA HIS A 147 -3.52 7.55 -1.80
C HIS A 147 -3.88 7.89 -0.35
N SER A 148 -4.44 9.08 -0.11
CA SER A 148 -5.00 9.46 1.20
C SER A 148 -3.97 9.33 2.35
N GLN A 149 -4.29 8.64 3.44
CA GLN A 149 -3.37 8.34 4.54
C GLN A 149 -2.16 7.51 4.15
N GLY A 150 -2.21 6.75 3.04
CA GLY A 150 -1.04 6.05 2.49
C GLY A 150 0.15 6.98 2.27
N ASN A 151 -0.10 8.27 2.09
CA ASN A 151 0.93 9.30 1.99
C ASN A 151 1.78 9.49 3.26
N LEU A 152 1.31 9.07 4.45
CA LEU A 152 2.14 9.04 5.65
C LEU A 152 3.17 7.91 5.58
N PHE A 153 2.73 6.72 5.16
CA PHE A 153 3.58 5.52 5.04
C PHE A 153 4.59 5.67 3.92
N VAL A 154 4.17 6.19 2.76
CA VAL A 154 5.08 6.37 1.61
C VAL A 154 6.21 7.35 1.91
N ASN A 155 5.98 8.37 2.73
CA ASN A 155 7.03 9.32 3.12
C ASN A 155 8.10 8.68 3.99
N THR A 156 7.70 7.77 4.89
CA THR A 156 8.62 6.95 5.67
C THR A 156 9.36 5.96 4.76
N ALA A 157 8.64 5.29 3.86
CA ALA A 157 9.22 4.35 2.89
C ALA A 157 10.24 5.04 1.97
N TYR A 158 9.95 6.25 1.49
CA TYR A 158 10.86 7.05 0.67
C TYR A 158 12.13 7.43 1.44
N THR A 159 11.98 7.96 2.66
CA THR A 159 13.12 8.26 3.55
C THR A 159 14.00 7.03 3.78
N TYR A 160 13.37 5.88 4.04
CA TYR A 160 14.08 4.62 4.23
C TYR A 160 14.82 4.17 2.97
N THR A 161 14.15 4.20 1.82
CA THR A 161 14.72 3.78 0.52
C THR A 161 15.92 4.64 0.13
N THR A 162 15.79 5.97 0.26
CA THR A 162 16.87 6.93 -0.05
C THR A 162 18.07 6.86 0.90
N SER A 163 17.95 6.19 2.05
CA SER A 163 19.10 5.86 2.90
C SER A 163 19.95 4.71 2.33
N LYS A 164 19.41 3.94 1.37
CA LYS A 164 20.03 2.74 0.80
C LYS A 164 20.46 2.92 -0.66
N VAL A 165 19.67 3.67 -1.43
CA VAL A 165 19.90 3.92 -2.86
C VAL A 165 19.83 5.42 -3.17
N SER A 166 20.35 5.80 -4.35
CA SER A 166 20.22 7.18 -4.85
C SER A 166 18.75 7.59 -4.97
N SER A 167 18.46 8.86 -4.74
CA SER A 167 17.12 9.44 -5.00
C SER A 167 16.74 9.45 -6.48
N ASP A 168 17.67 9.15 -7.39
CA ASP A 168 17.36 8.90 -8.81
C ASP A 168 16.71 7.54 -9.04
N SER A 169 16.82 6.61 -8.08
CA SER A 169 16.31 5.23 -8.18
C SER A 169 14.96 5.03 -7.50
N VAL A 170 14.45 6.07 -6.84
CA VAL A 170 13.13 6.05 -6.19
C VAL A 170 12.36 7.34 -6.48
N LYS A 171 11.08 7.23 -6.82
CA LYS A 171 10.17 8.36 -7.04
C LYS A 171 8.84 8.13 -6.32
N VAL A 172 8.11 9.20 -5.99
CA VAL A 172 6.82 9.14 -5.29
C VAL A 172 5.76 9.94 -6.03
N ILE A 173 4.57 9.37 -6.21
CA ILE A 173 3.37 10.07 -6.68
C ILE A 173 2.37 10.14 -5.54
N HIS A 174 1.96 11.35 -5.19
CA HIS A 174 1.03 11.61 -4.09
C HIS A 174 -0.38 11.87 -4.61
N ILE A 175 -1.36 11.08 -4.20
CA ILE A 175 -2.76 11.25 -4.58
C ILE A 175 -3.57 11.52 -3.31
N ALA A 176 -4.36 12.58 -3.31
CA ALA A 176 -5.15 13.02 -2.15
C ALA A 176 -4.33 13.07 -0.84
N PRO A 177 -3.14 13.69 -0.78
CA PRO A 177 -2.23 13.54 0.35
C PRO A 177 -2.83 14.07 1.66
N ALA A 178 -2.93 13.19 2.66
CA ALA A 178 -3.29 13.54 4.03
C ALA A 178 -2.08 14.01 4.88
N SER A 179 -0.91 14.17 4.25
CA SER A 179 0.33 14.65 4.85
C SER A 179 0.75 15.97 4.22
N PRO A 180 1.29 16.94 4.98
CA PRO A 180 1.92 18.12 4.40
C PRO A 180 3.26 17.81 3.72
N ILE A 181 3.87 16.67 4.02
CA ILE A 181 5.16 16.25 3.43
C ILE A 181 4.89 15.61 2.07
N ILE A 182 5.61 16.09 1.05
CA ILE A 182 5.49 15.67 -0.33
C ILE A 182 6.90 15.48 -0.91
N ASN A 183 7.19 14.26 -1.36
CA ASN A 183 8.49 13.83 -1.91
C ASN A 183 8.44 13.61 -3.44
N GLY A 184 7.45 14.20 -4.11
CA GLY A 184 7.26 14.11 -5.56
C GLY A 184 6.02 14.88 -6.00
N PRO A 185 5.57 14.77 -7.26
CA PRO A 185 4.36 15.45 -7.70
C PRO A 185 3.13 14.95 -6.93
N HIS A 186 2.16 15.85 -6.71
CA HIS A 186 0.90 15.52 -6.05
C HIS A 186 -0.31 15.91 -6.88
N VAL A 187 -1.42 15.22 -6.63
CA VAL A 187 -2.74 15.51 -7.19
C VAL A 187 -3.77 15.53 -6.07
N LEU A 188 -4.48 16.64 -5.98
CA LEU A 188 -5.51 16.92 -4.97
C LEU A 188 -6.67 17.72 -5.61
N ALA A 189 -7.89 17.20 -5.46
CA ALA A 189 -9.12 17.83 -5.90
C ALA A 189 -9.61 18.91 -4.93
N ASP A 190 -10.20 19.98 -5.45
CA ASP A 190 -10.81 21.06 -4.64
C ASP A 190 -12.06 20.61 -3.87
N GLN A 191 -12.73 19.56 -4.33
CA GLN A 191 -13.97 19.04 -3.76
C GLN A 191 -13.77 17.79 -2.90
N ASP A 192 -12.53 17.37 -2.66
CA ASP A 192 -12.23 16.26 -1.76
C ASP A 192 -12.58 16.65 -0.32
N LEU A 193 -13.73 16.19 0.17
CA LEU A 193 -14.25 16.56 1.48
C LEU A 193 -13.42 15.98 2.63
N VAL A 194 -12.73 14.88 2.38
CA VAL A 194 -11.86 14.26 3.40
C VAL A 194 -10.63 15.13 3.61
N ILE A 195 -9.91 15.46 2.54
CA ILE A 195 -8.70 16.28 2.64
C ILE A 195 -9.02 17.72 3.00
N ASN A 196 -10.13 18.28 2.51
CA ASN A 196 -10.55 19.61 2.93
C ASN A 196 -10.94 19.68 4.41
N GLY A 197 -11.58 18.64 4.95
CA GLY A 197 -11.85 18.56 6.39
C GLY A 197 -10.56 18.60 7.21
N LEU A 198 -9.49 17.95 6.74
CA LEU A 198 -8.19 17.97 7.41
C LEU A 198 -7.54 19.36 7.48
N ARG A 199 -7.86 20.27 6.54
CA ARG A 199 -7.35 21.66 6.57
C ARG A 199 -7.74 22.40 7.85
N SER A 200 -8.86 22.04 8.47
CA SER A 200 -9.30 22.62 9.74
C SER A 200 -8.47 22.17 10.95
N PHE A 201 -7.68 21.11 10.82
CA PHE A 201 -6.92 20.49 11.92
C PHE A 201 -5.41 20.44 11.68
N GLY A 202 -4.95 20.79 10.48
CA GLY A 202 -3.55 20.80 10.10
C GLY A 202 -3.32 21.31 8.68
N THR A 203 -2.07 21.24 8.24
CA THR A 203 -1.68 21.63 6.89
C THR A 203 -1.74 20.44 5.95
N VAL A 204 -2.30 20.64 4.76
CA VAL A 204 -2.24 19.70 3.64
C VAL A 204 -1.77 20.46 2.38
N PRO A 205 -1.26 19.76 1.36
CA PRO A 205 -0.77 20.39 0.13
C PRO A 205 -1.84 21.24 -0.57
N PRO A 206 -1.43 22.17 -1.45
CA PRO A 206 -2.36 22.98 -2.21
C PRO A 206 -3.20 22.11 -3.14
N VAL A 207 -4.44 22.53 -3.36
CA VAL A 207 -5.31 21.97 -4.41
C VAL A 207 -4.63 22.15 -5.76
N THR A 208 -4.74 21.12 -6.60
CA THR A 208 -4.17 21.11 -7.96
C THR A 208 -5.23 21.15 -9.04
N HIS A 209 -6.43 20.64 -8.75
CA HIS A 209 -7.48 20.45 -9.73
C HIS A 209 -8.81 20.91 -9.17
N SER A 210 -9.58 21.58 -10.02
CA SER A 210 -10.97 21.90 -9.76
C SER A 210 -11.90 20.95 -10.46
N ILE A 211 -12.92 20.46 -9.74
CA ILE A 211 -14.01 19.69 -10.32
C ILE A 211 -15.14 20.68 -10.66
N PRO A 212 -15.43 20.97 -11.94
CA PRO A 212 -16.25 22.13 -12.33
C PRO A 212 -17.69 22.12 -11.80
N ILE A 213 -18.25 20.96 -11.41
CA ILE A 213 -19.58 20.86 -10.83
C ILE A 213 -19.54 19.92 -9.64
N TYR A 214 -19.83 20.45 -8.44
CA TYR A 214 -20.04 19.65 -7.23
C TYR A 214 -21.32 18.84 -7.39
N LYS A 215 -21.18 17.59 -7.81
CA LYS A 215 -22.28 16.65 -7.96
C LYS A 215 -22.11 15.48 -6.99
N PRO A 216 -22.44 15.63 -5.69
CA PRO A 216 -22.29 14.56 -4.69
C PRO A 216 -23.07 13.28 -5.02
N LEU A 217 -23.99 13.34 -5.99
CA LEU A 217 -24.79 12.21 -6.49
C LEU A 217 -24.54 11.89 -7.97
N MET A 218 -23.65 12.62 -8.67
CA MET A 218 -23.32 12.35 -10.07
C MET A 218 -21.81 12.36 -10.39
N ASN A 219 -20.93 12.56 -9.41
CA ASN A 219 -19.57 12.08 -9.51
C ASN A 219 -19.64 10.56 -9.38
N ASN A 220 -19.71 9.88 -10.53
CA ASN A 220 -19.75 8.43 -10.60
C ASN A 220 -21.01 7.75 -10.02
N HIS A 221 -22.21 8.19 -10.43
CA HIS A 221 -23.50 7.56 -10.08
C HIS A 221 -23.79 7.47 -8.57
N GLY A 222 -23.20 8.34 -7.75
CA GLY A 222 -23.39 8.37 -6.28
C GLY A 222 -22.53 7.38 -5.51
N ARG A 223 -21.51 6.78 -6.14
CA ARG A 223 -20.62 5.80 -5.50
C ARG A 223 -19.53 6.41 -4.60
N ASP A 224 -19.18 7.69 -4.79
CA ASP A 224 -18.18 8.40 -3.98
C ASP A 224 -18.66 9.79 -3.55
N PHE A 225 -19.51 9.81 -2.53
CA PHE A 225 -20.12 11.03 -2.00
C PHE A 225 -19.11 12.04 -1.43
N LEU A 226 -17.92 11.57 -0.99
CA LEU A 226 -16.90 12.43 -0.39
C LEU A 226 -15.92 13.00 -1.41
N GLY A 227 -15.96 12.53 -2.66
CA GLY A 227 -15.04 12.97 -3.71
C GLY A 227 -13.59 12.62 -3.37
N HIS A 228 -13.37 11.46 -2.73
CA HIS A 228 -12.08 11.08 -2.15
C HIS A 228 -11.55 9.74 -2.68
N GLY A 229 -12.43 8.87 -3.18
CA GLY A 229 -12.09 7.55 -3.70
C GLY A 229 -11.04 7.62 -4.81
N LEU A 230 -10.08 6.70 -4.77
CA LEU A 230 -9.03 6.66 -5.80
C LEU A 230 -9.63 6.41 -7.18
N ILE A 231 -10.47 5.37 -7.32
CA ILE A 231 -11.02 4.97 -8.62
C ILE A 231 -12.09 5.96 -9.07
N GLU A 232 -13.02 6.28 -8.18
CA GLU A 232 -14.25 7.01 -8.51
C GLU A 232 -14.00 8.50 -8.78
N THR A 233 -13.00 9.08 -8.11
CA THR A 233 -12.67 10.51 -8.23
C THR A 233 -11.32 10.73 -8.92
N TYR A 234 -10.24 10.17 -8.40
CA TYR A 234 -8.90 10.54 -8.87
C TYR A 234 -8.50 9.88 -10.19
N MET A 235 -8.88 8.62 -10.39
CA MET A 235 -8.63 7.84 -11.60
C MET A 235 -9.83 7.83 -12.55
N ASN A 236 -10.80 8.73 -12.35
CA ASN A 236 -11.95 8.85 -13.23
C ASN A 236 -11.56 9.63 -14.51
N PRO A 237 -11.63 9.03 -15.70
CA PRO A 237 -11.23 9.69 -16.95
C PRO A 237 -12.06 10.93 -17.30
N ALA A 238 -13.22 11.13 -16.67
CA ALA A 238 -14.02 12.33 -16.86
C ALA A 238 -13.41 13.58 -16.22
N PHE A 239 -12.38 13.44 -15.37
CA PHE A 239 -11.78 14.55 -14.65
C PHE A 239 -10.27 14.69 -14.94
N GLY A 240 -9.77 15.93 -14.90
CA GLY A 240 -8.38 16.24 -15.26
C GLY A 240 -7.32 15.58 -14.36
N MET A 241 -7.68 15.17 -13.14
CA MET A 241 -6.76 14.47 -12.23
C MET A 241 -6.24 13.17 -12.81
N TYR A 242 -7.07 12.44 -13.57
CA TYR A 242 -6.68 11.20 -14.23
C TYR A 242 -5.48 11.41 -15.15
N GLU A 243 -5.55 12.42 -16.04
CA GLU A 243 -4.46 12.74 -16.96
C GLU A 243 -3.20 13.23 -16.22
N SER A 244 -3.34 14.00 -15.14
CA SER A 244 -2.19 14.41 -14.33
C SER A 244 -1.53 13.25 -13.59
N ILE A 245 -2.30 12.36 -12.96
CA ILE A 245 -1.75 11.16 -12.29
C ILE A 245 -1.06 10.30 -13.33
N LYS A 246 -1.72 10.07 -14.48
CA LYS A 246 -1.17 9.28 -15.56
C LYS A 246 0.17 9.85 -16.04
N GLY A 247 0.19 11.16 -16.35
CA GLY A 247 1.39 11.86 -16.81
C GLY A 247 2.53 11.83 -15.79
N HIS A 248 2.24 12.03 -14.50
CA HIS A 248 3.27 11.98 -13.46
C HIS A 248 3.89 10.58 -13.33
N VAL A 249 3.07 9.51 -13.38
CA VAL A 249 3.58 8.13 -13.33
C VAL A 249 4.41 7.82 -14.57
N ASP A 250 3.92 8.14 -15.78
CA ASP A 250 4.64 7.87 -17.03
C ASP A 250 5.98 8.61 -17.09
N GLN A 251 6.00 9.87 -16.62
CA GLN A 251 7.23 10.65 -16.48
C GLN A 251 8.18 10.01 -15.46
N ALA A 252 7.70 9.63 -14.28
CA ALA A 252 8.54 9.00 -13.27
C ALA A 252 9.14 7.67 -13.74
N LEU A 253 8.37 6.85 -14.47
CA LEU A 253 8.86 5.61 -15.07
C LEU A 253 9.97 5.86 -16.10
N THR A 254 9.92 6.99 -16.81
CA THR A 254 10.95 7.40 -17.78
C THR A 254 12.22 7.89 -17.08
N GLU A 255 12.07 8.63 -15.98
CA GLU A 255 13.19 9.28 -15.27
C GLU A 255 13.94 8.35 -14.31
N LEU A 256 13.28 7.29 -13.83
CA LEU A 256 13.85 6.37 -12.85
C LEU A 256 15.12 5.70 -13.39
N LYS A 257 16.20 5.78 -12.61
CA LYS A 257 17.47 5.12 -12.92
C LYS A 257 17.63 3.88 -12.05
N ALA A 258 18.07 2.77 -12.65
CA ALA A 258 18.41 1.60 -11.87
C ALA A 258 19.45 1.98 -10.79
N PRO A 259 19.29 1.53 -9.53
CA PRO A 259 20.33 1.71 -8.54
C PRO A 259 21.62 1.10 -9.07
N PRO A 260 22.79 1.73 -8.84
CA PRO A 260 24.06 1.10 -9.19
C PRO A 260 24.07 -0.29 -8.57
N THR A 261 24.33 -1.31 -9.37
CA THR A 261 24.44 -2.71 -8.92
C THR A 261 25.42 -2.76 -7.77
N GLN A 262 24.93 -2.69 -6.54
CA GLN A 262 25.67 -3.18 -5.40
C GLN A 262 25.76 -4.67 -5.66
N ALA A 263 26.97 -5.14 -5.96
CA ALA A 263 27.28 -6.57 -5.96
C ALA A 263 26.53 -7.19 -4.78
N SER A 264 25.76 -8.25 -5.07
CA SER A 264 24.86 -8.93 -4.14
C SER A 264 25.43 -8.92 -2.72
N GLN A 265 24.58 -8.62 -1.73
CA GLN A 265 24.90 -8.77 -0.31
C GLN A 265 25.16 -10.25 -0.01
N GLY A 266 26.29 -10.78 -0.47
CA GLY A 266 26.61 -12.18 -0.38
C GLY A 266 27.12 -12.80 -1.69
N PHE A 267 27.92 -13.85 -1.53
CA PHE A 267 28.46 -14.67 -2.60
C PHE A 267 27.36 -15.30 -3.46
N PHE A 268 26.22 -15.63 -2.85
CA PHE A 268 24.96 -15.88 -3.54
C PHE A 268 23.78 -15.50 -2.64
N THR A 269 22.63 -15.28 -3.27
CA THR A 269 21.34 -15.06 -2.60
C THR A 269 20.35 -16.11 -3.07
N ALA A 270 19.58 -16.68 -2.15
CA ALA A 270 18.39 -17.47 -2.48
C ALA A 270 17.16 -16.66 -2.09
N THR A 271 16.34 -16.28 -3.07
CA THR A 271 15.14 -15.45 -2.88
C THR A 271 13.89 -16.32 -3.02
N LEU A 272 13.09 -16.43 -1.97
CA LEU A 272 11.79 -17.06 -1.98
C LEU A 272 10.70 -15.99 -2.12
N SER A 273 9.82 -16.12 -3.10
CA SER A 273 8.63 -15.26 -3.28
C SER A 273 7.38 -16.12 -3.51
N TRP A 274 6.18 -15.63 -3.22
CA TRP A 274 4.91 -16.33 -3.52
C TRP A 274 3.76 -15.37 -3.81
N ASP A 275 2.80 -15.84 -4.60
CA ASP A 275 1.63 -15.07 -5.08
C ASP A 275 0.34 -15.45 -4.35
N GLY A 276 0.16 -14.96 -3.12
CA GLY A 276 -1.11 -15.06 -2.41
C GLY A 276 -0.98 -14.94 -0.91
N VAL A 277 -2.12 -14.93 -0.21
CA VAL A 277 -2.16 -14.88 1.26
C VAL A 277 -1.68 -16.24 1.81
N GLY A 278 -0.49 -16.25 2.40
CA GLY A 278 0.09 -17.47 2.98
C GLY A 278 1.43 -17.19 3.65
N ASP A 279 1.97 -18.24 4.26
CA ASP A 279 3.26 -18.26 4.96
C ASP A 279 4.09 -19.41 4.38
N VAL A 280 5.12 -19.05 3.61
CA VAL A 280 6.06 -20.00 3.01
C VAL A 280 7.44 -19.69 3.57
N ASP A 281 7.95 -20.58 4.42
CA ASP A 281 9.27 -20.43 5.04
C ASP A 281 10.40 -20.83 4.09
N LEU A 282 11.47 -20.04 4.10
CA LEU A 282 12.75 -20.36 3.52
C LEU A 282 13.67 -21.02 4.56
N HIS A 283 14.10 -22.23 4.25
CA HIS A 283 15.05 -22.99 5.05
C HIS A 283 16.35 -23.21 4.29
N THR A 284 17.48 -22.95 4.94
CA THR A 284 18.82 -23.18 4.39
C THR A 284 19.65 -24.04 5.33
N ASN A 285 20.06 -25.22 4.88
CA ASN A 285 21.10 -26.00 5.57
C ASN A 285 22.45 -25.71 4.93
N GLU A 286 23.35 -25.12 5.72
CA GLU A 286 24.71 -24.77 5.31
C GLU A 286 25.66 -25.99 5.34
N PRO A 287 26.78 -25.95 4.61
CA PRO A 287 27.77 -27.03 4.60
C PRO A 287 28.33 -27.40 5.97
N THR A 288 28.33 -26.45 6.90
CA THR A 288 28.78 -26.60 8.29
C THR A 288 27.80 -27.39 9.15
N GLY A 289 26.60 -27.67 8.66
CA GLY A 289 25.49 -28.25 9.42
C GLY A 289 24.58 -27.22 10.09
N SER A 290 24.85 -25.91 9.94
CA SER A 290 23.96 -24.86 10.43
C SER A 290 22.64 -24.85 9.66
N HIS A 291 21.52 -24.87 10.38
CA HIS A 291 20.18 -24.74 9.81
C HIS A 291 19.66 -23.31 10.04
N VAL A 292 19.50 -22.56 8.96
CA VAL A 292 19.05 -21.17 8.93
C VAL A 292 17.60 -21.12 8.50
N TYR A 293 16.73 -20.59 9.35
CA TYR A 293 15.28 -20.51 9.16
C TYR A 293 14.68 -19.47 10.11
N TYR A 294 13.36 -19.26 10.08
CA TYR A 294 12.70 -18.17 10.81
C TYR A 294 13.05 -18.04 12.31
N ARG A 295 13.25 -19.17 13.04
CA ARG A 295 13.69 -19.14 14.46
C ARG A 295 15.19 -19.10 14.68
N SER A 296 15.99 -19.35 13.64
CA SER A 296 17.45 -19.34 13.69
C SER A 296 18.00 -18.65 12.46
N LYS A 297 17.80 -17.33 12.40
CA LYS A 297 18.09 -16.52 11.21
C LYS A 297 19.59 -16.37 10.90
N GLN A 298 20.48 -16.71 11.82
CA GLN A 298 21.93 -16.60 11.61
C GLN A 298 22.58 -17.98 11.46
N GLY A 299 23.28 -18.18 10.34
CA GLY A 299 24.17 -19.31 10.11
C GLY A 299 25.65 -18.94 10.22
N ALA A 300 26.51 -19.92 10.00
CA ALA A 300 27.96 -19.73 9.96
C ALA A 300 28.40 -19.02 8.67
N SER A 301 27.76 -19.36 7.55
CA SER A 301 28.05 -18.80 6.23
C SER A 301 27.18 -17.62 5.86
N GLY A 302 25.95 -17.59 6.35
CA GLY A 302 24.96 -16.62 5.90
C GLY A 302 23.87 -16.33 6.91
N TYR A 303 22.84 -15.64 6.47
CA TYR A 303 21.69 -15.30 7.31
C TYR A 303 20.40 -15.19 6.49
N LEU A 304 19.26 -15.38 7.15
CA LEU A 304 17.92 -15.09 6.67
C LEU A 304 17.54 -13.67 7.09
N ASP A 305 17.10 -12.83 6.16
CA ASP A 305 16.76 -11.44 6.46
C ASP A 305 15.44 -11.28 7.22
N VAL A 306 14.40 -11.92 6.74
CA VAL A 306 13.04 -11.79 7.25
C VAL A 306 12.37 -13.15 7.39
N ASP A 307 11.43 -13.19 8.32
CA ASP A 307 10.43 -14.25 8.42
C ASP A 307 9.10 -13.58 8.02
N ASN A 308 8.65 -13.82 6.80
CA ASN A 308 7.48 -13.14 6.25
C ASN A 308 6.25 -14.04 6.37
N THR A 309 5.52 -13.85 7.45
CA THR A 309 4.33 -14.66 7.78
C THR A 309 3.02 -14.13 7.20
N GLN A 310 3.03 -12.99 6.47
CA GLN A 310 1.80 -12.33 6.01
C GLN A 310 1.85 -11.79 4.58
N GLY A 311 0.80 -12.12 3.83
CA GLY A 311 0.60 -11.60 2.48
C GLY A 311 1.59 -12.22 1.51
N PHE A 312 2.27 -11.39 0.74
CA PHE A 312 3.17 -11.81 -0.33
C PHE A 312 4.61 -11.82 0.18
N GLY A 313 5.37 -12.86 -0.17
CA GLY A 313 6.82 -12.90 0.02
C GLY A 313 7.52 -11.65 -0.55
N PRO A 314 8.80 -11.42 -0.22
CA PRO A 314 9.79 -12.49 -0.21
C PRO A 314 10.57 -12.69 1.10
N GLU A 315 11.29 -13.81 1.16
CA GLU A 315 12.34 -14.10 2.14
C GLU A 315 13.66 -14.36 1.41
N HIS A 316 14.80 -13.99 2.00
CA HIS A 316 16.11 -14.17 1.38
C HIS A 316 17.13 -14.79 2.33
N TYR A 317 17.84 -15.79 1.82
CA TYR A 317 19.08 -16.24 2.43
C TYR A 317 20.29 -15.60 1.72
N PHE A 318 21.17 -14.99 2.50
CA PHE A 318 22.41 -14.35 2.04
C PHE A 318 23.63 -15.14 2.49
N ALA A 319 24.37 -15.74 1.57
CA ALA A 319 25.66 -16.35 1.87
C ALA A 319 26.76 -15.28 1.87
N SER A 320 27.56 -15.11 2.91
CA SER A 320 28.55 -14.03 3.03
C SER A 320 29.58 -14.00 1.89
N CYS A 321 30.04 -12.80 1.50
CA CYS A 321 31.22 -12.63 0.64
C CYS A 321 32.54 -12.81 1.38
N ASP A 322 32.51 -12.83 2.73
CA ASP A 322 33.69 -13.02 3.55
C ASP A 322 34.16 -14.48 3.46
N LYS A 323 35.29 -14.70 2.81
CA LYS A 323 35.90 -16.04 2.65
C LYS A 323 36.20 -16.75 3.97
N THR A 324 36.26 -16.03 5.10
CA THR A 324 36.46 -16.62 6.43
C THR A 324 35.16 -17.14 7.06
N LYS A 325 34.01 -16.65 6.58
CA LYS A 325 32.68 -17.09 7.02
C LYS A 325 32.03 -18.06 6.03
N LEU A 326 32.18 -17.77 4.74
CA LEU A 326 31.61 -18.58 3.67
C LEU A 326 32.26 -19.97 3.64
N SER A 327 31.46 -21.00 3.86
CA SER A 327 31.93 -22.38 3.84
C SER A 327 31.74 -23.03 2.48
N THR A 328 32.81 -23.63 1.94
CA THR A 328 32.71 -24.42 0.70
C THR A 328 31.92 -25.69 0.95
N GLY A 329 30.95 -26.00 0.08
CA GLY A 329 30.20 -27.26 0.13
C GLY A 329 28.78 -27.12 -0.42
N VAL A 330 27.91 -28.06 -0.06
CA VAL A 330 26.51 -28.09 -0.53
C VAL A 330 25.63 -27.31 0.43
N TYR A 331 24.97 -26.27 -0.08
CA TYR A 331 23.86 -25.59 0.60
C TYR A 331 22.55 -26.24 0.14
N ASN A 332 21.73 -26.71 1.08
CA ASN A 332 20.40 -27.25 0.75
C ASN A 332 19.35 -26.20 1.06
N ILE A 333 18.68 -25.72 0.02
CA ILE A 333 17.59 -24.75 0.13
C ILE A 333 16.25 -25.49 0.00
N SER A 334 15.38 -25.32 0.98
CA SER A 334 14.07 -25.97 1.04
C SER A 334 12.99 -24.97 1.43
N LEU A 335 11.77 -25.22 0.97
CA LEU A 335 10.60 -24.40 1.25
C LEU A 335 9.65 -25.19 2.14
N ALA A 336 9.01 -24.53 3.13
CA ALA A 336 7.93 -25.13 3.90
C ALA A 336 6.64 -24.32 3.75
N ASN A 337 5.55 -24.96 3.32
CA ASN A 337 4.22 -24.34 3.30
C ASN A 337 3.63 -24.37 4.72
N TYR A 338 4.05 -23.41 5.56
CA TYR A 338 3.73 -23.36 6.97
C TYR A 338 2.24 -23.11 7.22
N ALA A 339 1.64 -22.17 6.47
CA ALA A 339 0.22 -21.87 6.55
C ALA A 339 -0.69 -22.93 5.90
N ARG A 340 -0.13 -23.93 5.20
CA ARG A 340 -0.89 -24.89 4.36
C ARG A 340 -1.78 -24.21 3.33
N ALA A 341 -1.31 -23.10 2.76
CA ALA A 341 -2.04 -22.38 1.73
C ALA A 341 -2.17 -23.25 0.47
N GLU A 342 -3.38 -23.33 -0.09
CA GLU A 342 -3.67 -24.02 -1.35
C GLU A 342 -3.75 -23.02 -2.51
N GLY A 343 -3.29 -23.42 -3.68
CA GLY A 343 -3.41 -22.62 -4.91
C GLY A 343 -2.39 -21.49 -5.07
N ILE A 344 -1.48 -21.28 -4.11
CA ILE A 344 -0.38 -20.32 -4.23
C ILE A 344 0.84 -20.94 -4.92
N LYS A 345 1.57 -20.14 -5.69
CA LYS A 345 2.80 -20.51 -6.38
C LYS A 345 3.99 -19.84 -5.70
N ALA A 346 4.77 -20.65 -5.00
CA ALA A 346 6.08 -20.24 -4.51
C ALA A 346 7.13 -20.31 -5.63
N THR A 347 8.00 -19.31 -5.71
CA THR A 347 9.10 -19.19 -6.66
C THR A 347 10.39 -18.94 -5.90
N LEU A 348 11.32 -19.90 -6.01
CA LEU A 348 12.69 -19.75 -5.51
C LEU A 348 13.60 -19.29 -6.66
N GLN A 349 14.34 -18.21 -6.44
CA GLN A 349 15.25 -17.62 -7.41
C GLN A 349 16.66 -17.55 -6.85
N PHE A 350 17.64 -17.82 -7.72
CA PHE A 350 19.05 -17.57 -7.47
C PHE A 350 19.49 -16.53 -8.50
N PRO A 351 19.75 -15.27 -8.11
CA PRO A 351 20.31 -14.29 -9.02
C PRO A 351 21.66 -14.83 -9.52
N LEU A 352 21.76 -15.12 -10.81
CA LEU A 352 22.99 -15.62 -11.42
C LEU A 352 24.10 -14.58 -11.25
N MET A 353 25.13 -14.90 -10.46
CA MET A 353 26.42 -14.25 -10.59
C MET A 353 27.10 -14.79 -11.85
N LEU A 354 27.40 -13.91 -12.81
CA LEU A 354 28.42 -14.16 -13.81
C LEU A 354 29.76 -14.33 -13.08
N LEU A 355 30.12 -15.58 -12.77
CA LEU A 355 31.47 -15.94 -12.36
C LEU A 355 32.38 -15.79 -13.58
N VAL A 356 32.96 -14.60 -13.75
CA VAL A 356 34.12 -14.43 -14.61
C VAL A 356 35.30 -15.00 -13.83
N PHE A 357 35.76 -16.19 -14.23
CA PHE A 357 37.00 -16.79 -13.74
C PHE A 357 38.22 -16.12 -14.36
#